data_AF-A0A2V8HDX6-F1
#
_entry.id   AF-A0A2V8HDX6-F1
#
_cell.length_a   1.000
_cell.length_b   1.000
_cell.length_c   1.000
_cell.angle_alpha   90.00
_cell.angle_beta   90.00
_cell.angle_gamma   90.00
#
_symmetry.space_group_name_H-M   'P 1'
#
loop_
_entity.id
_entity.type
_entity.pdbx_description
1 polymer ?
#
loop_
_entity_poly.entity_id
_entity_poly.type
_entity_poly.pdbx_seq_one_letter_code
_entity_poly.pdbx_strand_id
1 'polypeptide(L)'
;MSTLGRFLEPIVTIRQGDGYWTPNGNHRLQALRKLGARTIIALLVPDPEVAFKILALNTEKAHNLKEKSLETIRMERALADADGARPERTFAFEFDQPSFLTLGAAYEERPRLSGGAYQSVLRRIDDFLDEPLKRAVRERERRARKILAIDDDVADIVNRLKKRGFTSPYLRPFVVARINPIRFSTSTEFDFDDVVDRMKKSAGKFNVEKIRQEDVVRAGGPAETED
;
A
#
# COMPACT_ATOMS: atom_id res chain seq x y z
N MET A 1 22.96 -7.62 0.14
CA MET A 1 22.94 -8.78 1.06
C MET A 1 23.06 -10.14 0.36
N SER A 2 22.51 -10.36 -0.85
CA SER A 2 22.55 -11.69 -1.50
C SER A 2 23.93 -12.20 -1.90
N THR A 3 24.92 -11.33 -2.10
CA THR A 3 26.27 -11.72 -2.53
C THR A 3 27.18 -12.24 -1.42
N LEU A 4 26.89 -11.92 -0.15
CA LEU A 4 27.80 -12.20 0.97
C LEU A 4 27.40 -13.42 1.82
N GLY A 5 26.14 -13.87 1.74
CA GLY A 5 25.64 -15.05 2.48
C GLY A 5 25.75 -14.97 4.01
N ARG A 6 26.07 -13.80 4.57
CA ARG A 6 26.31 -13.59 6.01
C ARG A 6 25.24 -12.67 6.60
N PHE A 7 24.92 -12.95 7.85
CA PHE A 7 23.85 -12.29 8.60
C PHE A 7 24.41 -11.75 9.92
N LEU A 8 24.29 -10.44 10.14
CA LEU A 8 24.88 -9.77 11.31
C LEU A 8 23.84 -9.07 12.19
N GLU A 9 22.66 -8.76 11.67
CA GLU A 9 21.62 -8.03 12.40
C GLU A 9 20.49 -8.97 12.82
N PRO A 10 20.14 -9.09 14.11
CA PRO A 10 19.07 -9.99 14.54
C PRO A 10 17.68 -9.56 14.01
N ILE A 11 16.75 -10.51 13.92
CA ILE A 11 15.33 -10.18 13.70
C ILE A 11 14.66 -9.80 15.04
N VAL A 12 13.56 -9.04 14.99
CA VAL A 12 12.72 -8.83 16.17
C VAL A 12 11.64 -9.90 16.19
N THR A 13 11.38 -10.47 17.37
CA THR A 13 10.34 -11.48 17.57
C THR A 13 9.50 -11.17 18.79
N ILE A 14 8.25 -11.58 18.75
CA ILE A 14 7.28 -11.47 19.84
C ILE A 14 6.64 -12.84 20.03
N ARG A 15 6.32 -13.19 21.27
CA ARG A 15 5.67 -14.47 21.57
C ARG A 15 4.22 -14.45 21.09
N GLN A 16 3.85 -15.43 20.28
CA GLN A 16 2.48 -15.60 19.79
C GLN A 16 2.08 -17.08 19.93
N GLY A 17 1.21 -17.38 20.89
CA GLY A 17 0.89 -18.76 21.27
C GLY A 17 2.14 -19.55 21.70
N ASP A 18 2.32 -20.72 21.11
CA ASP A 18 3.50 -21.59 21.33
C ASP A 18 4.70 -21.22 20.45
N GLY A 19 4.58 -20.18 19.62
CA GLY A 19 5.60 -19.77 18.66
C GLY A 19 6.04 -18.32 18.80
N TYR A 20 6.79 -17.88 17.79
CA TYR A 20 7.26 -16.50 17.67
C TYR A 20 6.83 -15.92 16.33
N TRP A 21 6.32 -14.69 16.39
CA TRP A 21 6.02 -13.89 15.21
C TRP A 21 7.06 -12.79 15.06
N THR A 22 7.47 -12.48 13.83
CA THR A 22 8.47 -11.45 13.54
C THR A 22 7.82 -10.20 12.95
N PRO A 23 7.72 -9.11 13.74
CA PRO A 23 7.30 -7.80 13.24
C PRO A 23 8.38 -7.08 12.41
N ASN A 24 9.67 -7.35 12.65
CA ASN A 24 10.78 -6.73 11.94
C ASN A 24 11.81 -7.79 11.57
N GLY A 25 12.17 -7.82 10.28
CA GLY A 25 13.17 -8.74 9.75
C GLY A 25 12.59 -9.83 8.86
N ASN A 26 11.35 -9.71 8.39
CA ASN A 26 10.75 -10.69 7.47
C ASN A 26 11.58 -10.93 6.20
N HIS A 27 12.14 -9.88 5.58
CA HIS A 27 13.03 -10.05 4.42
C HIS A 27 14.29 -10.85 4.75
N ARG A 28 14.85 -10.62 5.93
CA ARG A 28 16.03 -11.31 6.45
C ARG A 28 15.72 -12.79 6.72
N LEU A 29 14.59 -13.06 7.38
CA LEU A 29 14.07 -14.42 7.59
C LEU A 29 13.86 -15.16 6.26
N GLN A 30 13.23 -14.52 5.26
CA GLN A 30 12.99 -15.12 3.96
C GLN A 30 14.29 -15.36 3.17
N ALA A 31 15.26 -14.45 3.26
CA ALA A 31 16.58 -14.65 2.65
C ALA A 31 17.30 -15.86 3.26
N LEU A 32 17.31 -15.97 4.59
CA LEU A 32 17.93 -17.10 5.29
C LEU A 32 17.24 -18.43 4.98
N ARG A 33 15.90 -18.46 4.88
CA ARG A 33 15.16 -19.64 4.42
C ARG A 33 15.60 -20.09 3.02
N LYS A 34 15.76 -19.15 2.08
CA LYS A 34 16.25 -19.45 0.72
C LYS A 34 17.68 -20.00 0.71
N LEU A 35 18.51 -19.61 1.68
CA LEU A 35 19.86 -20.13 1.87
C LEU A 35 19.90 -21.47 2.64
N GLY A 36 18.75 -22.03 3.03
CA GLY A 36 18.67 -23.30 3.75
C GLY A 36 19.02 -23.21 5.25
N ALA A 37 19.04 -22.00 5.82
CA ALA A 37 19.31 -21.83 7.24
C ALA A 37 18.21 -22.47 8.09
N ARG A 38 18.61 -23.22 9.13
CA ARG A 38 17.69 -23.87 10.08
C ARG A 38 17.43 -23.05 11.35
N THR A 39 18.27 -22.06 11.62
CA THR A 39 18.21 -21.21 12.81
C THR A 39 18.52 -19.75 12.45
N ILE A 40 18.05 -18.83 13.28
CA ILE A 40 18.27 -17.39 13.15
C ILE A 40 18.34 -16.75 14.54
N ILE A 41 19.17 -15.72 14.70
CA ILE A 41 19.23 -14.94 15.95
C ILE A 41 18.07 -13.95 15.97
N ALA A 42 17.36 -13.90 17.10
CA ALA A 42 16.24 -13.00 17.31
C ALA A 42 16.38 -12.23 18.63
N LEU A 43 15.99 -10.96 18.62
CA LEU A 43 15.68 -10.19 19.81
C LEU A 43 14.23 -10.44 20.17
N LEU A 44 14.00 -11.01 21.36
CA LEU A 44 12.65 -11.22 21.88
C LEU A 44 12.19 -9.96 22.59
N VAL A 45 11.11 -9.37 22.09
CA VAL A 45 10.38 -8.31 22.78
C VAL A 45 9.25 -8.96 23.57
N PRO A 46 9.26 -8.86 24.91
CA PRO A 46 8.30 -9.56 25.76
C PRO A 46 6.92 -8.91 25.76
N ASP A 47 6.83 -7.62 25.41
CA ASP A 47 5.59 -6.87 25.30
C ASP A 47 4.92 -7.10 23.93
N PRO A 48 3.76 -7.79 23.88
CA PRO A 48 3.06 -8.03 22.62
C PRO A 48 2.54 -6.75 21.95
N GLU A 49 2.31 -5.67 22.71
CA GLU A 49 1.84 -4.41 22.11
C GLU A 49 2.89 -3.77 21.20
N VAL A 50 4.16 -4.02 21.46
CA VAL A 50 5.26 -3.50 20.63
C VAL A 50 5.18 -4.05 19.21
N ALA A 51 4.56 -5.22 18.99
CA ALA A 51 4.27 -5.78 17.66
C ALA A 51 3.64 -4.74 16.73
N PHE A 52 2.68 -4.01 17.28
CA PHE A 52 1.82 -3.07 16.58
C PHE A 52 2.49 -1.70 16.44
N LYS A 53 3.54 -1.43 17.22
CA LYS A 53 4.28 -0.16 17.24
C LYS A 53 5.57 -0.20 16.40
N ILE A 54 5.91 -1.35 15.81
CA ILE A 54 7.20 -1.53 15.11
C ILE A 54 7.32 -0.73 13.82
N LEU A 55 6.21 -0.44 13.14
CA LEU A 55 6.22 0.52 12.03
C LEU A 55 6.74 1.90 12.48
N ALA A 56 6.39 2.33 13.70
CA ALA A 56 6.87 3.58 14.29
C ALA A 56 8.32 3.51 14.80
N LEU A 57 8.82 2.31 15.11
CA LEU A 57 10.18 2.09 15.64
C LEU A 57 11.24 1.87 14.54
N ASN A 58 10.83 1.72 13.27
CA ASN A 58 11.75 1.59 12.13
C ASN A 58 12.33 2.94 11.72
N THR A 59 13.43 3.37 12.37
CA THR A 59 14.09 4.66 12.11
C THR A 59 15.17 4.62 11.02
N GLU A 60 15.64 3.43 10.61
CA GLU A 60 16.81 3.28 9.73
C GLU A 60 16.51 3.32 8.22
N LYS A 61 15.34 2.82 7.80
CA LYS A 61 14.92 2.86 6.40
C LYS A 61 13.41 2.99 6.31
N ALA A 62 12.94 4.07 5.71
CA ALA A 62 11.53 4.21 5.41
C ALA A 62 11.10 3.05 4.50
N HIS A 63 10.23 2.17 5.01
CA HIS A 63 9.59 1.13 4.20
C HIS A 63 8.96 1.75 2.96
N ASN A 64 9.14 1.11 1.80
CA ASN A 64 8.44 1.53 0.60
C ASN A 64 6.93 1.34 0.80
N LEU A 65 6.12 2.07 0.03
CA LEU A 65 4.66 2.07 0.17
C LEU A 65 4.04 0.66 0.27
N LYS A 66 4.53 -0.27 -0.54
CA LYS A 66 4.03 -1.65 -0.59
C LYS A 66 4.29 -2.38 0.72
N GLU A 67 5.51 -2.29 1.25
CA GLU A 67 5.87 -2.92 2.53
C GLU A 67 5.01 -2.36 3.67
N LYS A 68 4.92 -1.03 3.79
CA LYS A 68 4.06 -0.39 4.81
C LYS A 68 2.61 -0.89 4.70
N SER A 69 2.05 -0.85 3.50
CA SER A 69 0.67 -1.24 3.26
C SER A 69 0.42 -2.72 3.61
N LEU A 70 1.34 -3.61 3.22
CA LEU A 70 1.23 -5.04 3.53
C LEU A 70 1.38 -5.34 5.02
N GLU A 71 2.25 -4.64 5.73
CA GLU A 71 2.41 -4.79 7.18
C GLU A 71 1.17 -4.29 7.92
N THR A 72 0.64 -3.12 7.53
CA THR A 72 -0.55 -2.52 8.12
C THR A 72 -1.81 -3.39 7.96
N ILE A 73 -2.10 -3.94 6.78
CA ILE A 73 -3.28 -4.82 6.61
C ILE A 73 -3.14 -6.15 7.37
N ARG A 74 -1.92 -6.71 7.44
CA ARG A 74 -1.68 -7.94 8.22
C ARG A 74 -1.85 -7.71 9.71
N MET A 75 -1.44 -6.53 10.16
CA MET A 75 -1.64 -6.06 11.52
C MET A 75 -3.13 -5.95 11.85
N GLU A 76 -3.92 -5.32 10.98
CA GLU A 76 -5.38 -5.21 11.15
C GLU A 76 -6.05 -6.59 11.22
N ARG A 77 -5.69 -7.51 10.33
CA ARG A 77 -6.21 -8.90 10.34
C ARG A 77 -5.86 -9.63 11.64
N ALA A 78 -4.61 -9.51 12.11
CA ALA A 78 -4.19 -10.12 13.37
C ALA A 78 -4.96 -9.56 14.58
N LEU A 79 -5.22 -8.25 14.60
CA LEU A 79 -6.05 -7.63 15.63
C LEU A 79 -7.51 -8.07 15.51
N ALA A 80 -8.05 -8.22 14.30
CA ALA A 80 -9.41 -8.69 14.06
C ALA A 80 -9.63 -10.13 14.58
N ASP A 81 -8.60 -10.98 14.47
CA ASP A 81 -8.61 -12.35 14.98
C ASP A 81 -8.50 -12.39 16.51
N ALA A 82 -7.69 -11.51 17.11
CA ALA A 82 -7.47 -11.45 18.56
C ALA A 82 -8.63 -10.78 19.33
N ASP A 83 -9.05 -9.58 18.91
CA ASP A 83 -10.11 -8.78 19.53
C ASP A 83 -10.84 -7.93 18.49
N GLY A 84 -11.57 -8.60 17.59
CA GLY A 84 -12.20 -7.96 16.45
C GLY A 84 -13.44 -7.11 16.73
N ALA A 85 -13.83 -6.94 18.00
CA ALA A 85 -14.97 -6.10 18.40
C ALA A 85 -14.59 -4.61 18.51
N ARG A 86 -13.31 -4.31 18.70
CA ARG A 86 -12.81 -2.94 18.82
C ARG A 86 -12.92 -2.20 17.47
N PRO A 87 -13.26 -0.90 17.47
CA PRO A 87 -13.28 -0.09 16.25
C PRO A 87 -11.89 0.04 15.62
N GLU A 88 -11.82 0.05 14.28
CA GLU A 88 -10.57 0.25 13.54
C GLU A 88 -9.89 1.58 13.92
N ARG A 89 -10.66 2.66 14.10
CA ARG A 89 -10.16 3.99 14.52
C ARG A 89 -9.37 3.97 15.82
N THR A 90 -9.60 3.00 16.71
CA THR A 90 -8.83 2.88 17.96
C THR A 90 -7.34 2.59 17.72
N PHE A 91 -6.99 2.06 16.55
CA PHE A 91 -5.62 1.69 16.17
C PHE A 91 -5.02 2.65 15.13
N ALA A 92 -5.55 3.87 15.04
CA ALA A 92 -5.12 4.87 14.06
C ALA A 92 -3.61 5.19 14.15
N PHE A 93 -3.06 5.20 15.37
CA PHE A 93 -1.63 5.44 15.58
C PHE A 93 -0.77 4.31 15.02
N GLU A 94 -1.15 3.06 15.28
CA GLU A 94 -0.47 1.85 14.81
C GLU A 94 -0.54 1.70 13.29
N PHE A 95 -1.68 2.06 12.70
CA PHE A 95 -1.90 1.93 11.26
C PHE A 95 -1.29 3.06 10.42
N ASP A 96 -0.90 4.19 11.04
CA ASP A 96 -0.34 5.41 10.42
C ASP A 96 -1.33 6.10 9.46
N GLN A 97 -1.73 5.43 8.38
CA GLN A 97 -2.63 5.99 7.36
C GLN A 97 -3.72 4.98 6.95
N PRO A 98 -4.99 5.39 6.84
CA PRO A 98 -6.07 4.49 6.39
C PRO A 98 -5.83 3.95 4.98
N SER A 99 -5.20 4.74 4.11
CA SER A 99 -4.83 4.31 2.75
C SER A 99 -3.90 3.09 2.71
N PHE A 100 -3.11 2.83 3.77
CA PHE A 100 -2.26 1.65 3.85
C PHE A 100 -3.06 0.36 4.05
N LEU A 101 -4.20 0.43 4.74
CA LEU A 101 -5.09 -0.73 4.91
C LEU A 101 -5.71 -1.13 3.57
N THR A 102 -6.28 -0.17 2.83
CA THR A 102 -6.88 -0.40 1.51
C THR A 102 -5.84 -0.84 0.47
N LEU A 103 -4.68 -0.17 0.41
CA LEU A 103 -3.60 -0.59 -0.49
C LEU A 103 -3.00 -1.94 -0.09
N GLY A 104 -2.94 -2.23 1.20
CA GLY A 104 -2.44 -3.50 1.73
C GLY A 104 -3.28 -4.65 1.22
N ALA A 105 -4.60 -4.56 1.40
CA ALA A 105 -5.54 -5.55 0.85
C ALA A 105 -5.40 -5.69 -0.67
N ALA A 106 -5.21 -4.57 -1.40
CA ALA A 106 -4.99 -4.62 -2.85
C ALA A 106 -3.66 -5.29 -3.25
N TYR A 107 -2.59 -5.10 -2.47
CA TYR A 107 -1.30 -5.75 -2.71
C TYR A 107 -1.30 -7.24 -2.35
N GLU A 108 -2.09 -7.67 -1.37
CA GLU A 108 -2.29 -9.09 -1.07
C GLU A 108 -2.90 -9.82 -2.28
N GLU A 109 -3.90 -9.22 -2.93
CA GLU A 109 -4.55 -9.78 -4.12
C GLU A 109 -3.66 -9.61 -5.39
N ARG A 110 -3.01 -8.45 -5.55
CA ARG A 110 -2.16 -8.14 -6.71
C ARG A 110 -0.78 -7.61 -6.27
N PRO A 111 0.22 -8.49 -6.05
CA PRO A 111 1.54 -8.08 -5.57
C PRO A 111 2.31 -7.13 -6.50
N ARG A 112 1.96 -7.06 -7.78
CA ARG A 112 2.59 -6.18 -8.79
C ARG A 112 1.78 -4.89 -9.08
N LEU A 113 0.76 -4.60 -8.27
CA LEU A 113 0.01 -3.36 -8.36
C LEU A 113 0.95 -2.13 -8.30
N SER A 114 0.67 -1.12 -9.10
CA SER A 114 1.37 0.16 -9.03
C SER A 114 0.67 1.10 -8.03
N GLY A 115 0.58 0.69 -6.75
CA GLY A 115 -0.25 1.35 -5.74
C GLY A 115 0.11 2.82 -5.48
N GLY A 116 1.37 3.21 -5.75
CA GLY A 116 1.83 4.60 -5.64
C GLY A 116 1.05 5.57 -6.53
N ALA A 117 0.50 5.11 -7.66
CA ALA A 117 -0.34 5.95 -8.52
C ALA A 117 -1.67 6.35 -7.87
N TYR A 118 -2.17 5.56 -6.92
CA TYR A 118 -3.46 5.75 -6.24
C TYR A 118 -3.33 6.37 -4.85
N GLN A 119 -2.13 6.37 -4.27
CA GLN A 119 -1.93 6.80 -2.88
C GLN A 119 -2.38 8.26 -2.64
N SER A 120 -2.13 9.16 -3.58
CA SER A 120 -2.49 10.58 -3.44
C SER A 120 -3.99 10.82 -3.39
N VAL A 121 -4.79 10.05 -4.12
CA VAL A 121 -6.26 10.12 -4.06
C VAL A 121 -6.77 9.40 -2.81
N LEU A 122 -6.25 8.21 -2.49
CA LEU A 122 -6.66 7.44 -1.32
C LEU A 122 -6.43 8.22 -0.01
N ARG A 123 -5.31 8.94 0.12
CA ARG A 123 -5.06 9.81 1.28
C ARG A 123 -6.13 10.88 1.53
N ARG A 124 -6.92 11.23 0.51
CA ARG A 124 -7.96 12.26 0.61
C ARG A 124 -9.37 11.71 0.78
N ILE A 125 -9.58 10.42 0.51
CA ILE A 125 -10.92 9.82 0.46
C ILE A 125 -11.07 8.63 1.40
N ASP A 126 -9.97 8.18 2.00
CA ASP A 126 -9.94 7.04 2.90
C ASP A 126 -9.76 7.56 4.34
N ASP A 127 -10.61 7.11 5.25
CA ASP A 127 -10.57 7.43 6.67
C ASP A 127 -10.57 6.13 7.49
N PHE A 128 -10.14 6.22 8.75
CA PHE A 128 -10.31 5.14 9.70
C PHE A 128 -11.80 4.92 10.00
N LEU A 129 -12.19 3.67 10.16
CA LEU A 129 -13.57 3.27 10.31
C LEU A 129 -13.96 3.19 11.79
N ASP A 130 -15.14 3.68 12.12
CA ASP A 130 -15.77 3.48 13.44
C ASP A 130 -16.45 2.11 13.56
N GLU A 131 -16.17 1.20 12.62
CA GLU A 131 -16.66 -0.17 12.58
C GLU A 131 -15.71 -1.13 13.32
N PRO A 132 -16.22 -2.23 13.91
CA PRO A 132 -15.39 -3.30 14.46
C PRO A 132 -14.38 -3.83 13.43
N LEU A 133 -13.15 -4.13 13.85
CA LEU A 133 -12.06 -4.61 12.99
C LEU A 133 -12.48 -5.75 12.04
N LYS A 134 -13.31 -6.69 12.48
CA LYS A 134 -13.82 -7.78 11.61
C LYS A 134 -14.63 -7.29 10.41
N ARG A 135 -15.34 -6.17 10.56
CA ARG A 135 -16.07 -5.50 9.48
C ARG A 135 -15.16 -4.57 8.69
N ALA A 136 -14.28 -3.85 9.38
CA ALA A 136 -13.30 -2.97 8.77
C ALA A 136 -12.44 -3.72 7.73
N VAL A 137 -11.87 -4.87 8.09
CA VAL A 137 -11.11 -5.73 7.15
C VAL A 137 -11.90 -6.04 5.87
N ARG A 138 -13.20 -6.38 5.99
CA ARG A 138 -14.06 -6.67 4.81
C ARG A 138 -14.30 -5.43 3.96
N GLU A 139 -14.43 -4.27 4.61
CA GLU A 139 -14.54 -2.99 3.92
C GLU A 139 -13.24 -2.64 3.19
N ARG A 140 -12.07 -2.87 3.81
CA ARG A 140 -10.76 -2.71 3.16
C ARG A 140 -10.62 -3.61 1.93
N GLU A 141 -11.07 -4.87 2.01
CA GLU A 141 -11.11 -5.79 0.86
C GLU A 141 -12.08 -5.33 -0.25
N ARG A 142 -13.23 -4.74 0.11
CA ARG A 142 -14.18 -4.17 -0.87
C ARG A 142 -13.56 -2.96 -1.57
N ARG A 143 -12.99 -2.03 -0.81
CA ARG A 143 -12.30 -0.84 -1.32
C ARG A 143 -11.13 -1.23 -2.21
N ALA A 144 -10.32 -2.21 -1.80
CA ALA A 144 -9.21 -2.76 -2.58
C ALA A 144 -9.67 -3.27 -3.95
N ARG A 145 -10.73 -4.10 -4.00
CA ARG A 145 -11.29 -4.60 -5.27
C ARG A 145 -11.76 -3.48 -6.19
N LYS A 146 -12.34 -2.41 -5.66
CA LYS A 146 -12.69 -1.22 -6.48
C LYS A 146 -11.45 -0.55 -7.07
N ILE A 147 -10.37 -0.42 -6.31
CA ILE A 147 -9.10 0.13 -6.81
C ILE A 147 -8.48 -0.77 -7.88
N LEU A 148 -8.49 -2.09 -7.68
CA LEU A 148 -7.99 -3.06 -8.67
C LEU A 148 -8.80 -3.00 -9.98
N ALA A 149 -10.12 -2.85 -9.89
CA ALA A 149 -10.98 -2.68 -11.06
C ALA A 149 -10.67 -1.39 -11.85
N ILE A 150 -10.25 -0.31 -11.19
CA ILE A 150 -9.75 0.89 -11.88
C ILE A 150 -8.38 0.62 -12.49
N ASP A 151 -7.49 -0.09 -11.78
CA ASP A 151 -6.14 -0.42 -12.27
C ASP A 151 -6.15 -1.27 -13.55
N ASP A 152 -7.16 -2.11 -13.74
CA ASP A 152 -7.39 -2.85 -14.98
C ASP A 152 -7.64 -1.90 -16.17
N ASP A 153 -8.61 -0.98 -16.04
CA ASP A 153 -8.88 0.02 -17.09
C ASP A 153 -7.66 0.91 -17.36
N VAL A 154 -6.97 1.31 -16.29
CA VAL A 154 -5.76 2.13 -16.39
C VAL A 154 -4.65 1.37 -17.10
N ALA A 155 -4.48 0.06 -16.84
CA ALA A 155 -3.52 -0.76 -17.55
C ALA A 155 -3.84 -0.81 -19.06
N ASP A 156 -5.10 -0.96 -19.42
CA ASP A 156 -5.54 -0.94 -20.82
C ASP A 156 -5.32 0.41 -21.50
N ILE A 157 -5.59 1.51 -20.80
CA ILE A 157 -5.29 2.87 -21.29
C ILE A 157 -3.78 3.04 -21.51
N VAL A 158 -2.95 2.65 -20.53
CA VAL A 158 -1.49 2.74 -20.64
C VAL A 158 -0.97 1.90 -21.81
N ASN A 159 -1.50 0.70 -22.02
CA ASN A 159 -1.12 -0.15 -23.15
C ASN A 159 -1.51 0.49 -24.49
N ARG A 160 -2.69 1.12 -24.60
CA ARG A 160 -3.08 1.89 -25.80
C ARG A 160 -2.18 3.09 -26.04
N LEU A 161 -1.79 3.83 -25.00
CA LEU A 161 -0.83 4.94 -25.12
C LEU A 161 0.54 4.44 -25.58
N LYS A 162 1.03 3.31 -25.04
CA LYS A 162 2.29 2.69 -25.49
C LYS A 162 2.25 2.30 -26.98
N LYS A 163 1.14 1.72 -27.45
CA LYS A 163 0.94 1.41 -28.88
C LYS A 163 0.96 2.66 -29.77
N ARG A 164 0.62 3.83 -29.22
CA ARG A 164 0.72 5.13 -29.89
C ARG A 164 2.11 5.78 -29.77
N GLY A 165 3.11 5.07 -29.25
CA GLY A 165 4.50 5.53 -29.17
C GLY A 165 4.89 6.24 -27.86
N PHE A 166 4.02 6.26 -26.84
CA PHE A 166 4.38 6.84 -25.55
C PHE A 166 5.26 5.88 -24.72
N THR A 167 6.41 6.34 -24.26
CA THR A 167 7.42 5.51 -23.58
C THR A 167 7.72 5.92 -22.13
N SER A 168 7.04 6.92 -21.59
CA SER A 168 7.33 7.47 -20.25
C SER A 168 7.02 6.46 -19.11
N PRO A 169 7.89 6.37 -18.08
CA PRO A 169 7.60 5.60 -16.88
C PRO A 169 6.42 6.17 -16.08
N TYR A 170 6.07 7.44 -16.29
CA TYR A 170 4.99 8.14 -15.59
C TYR A 170 3.61 7.98 -16.23
N LEU A 171 3.46 7.14 -17.27
CA LEU A 171 2.18 6.97 -17.95
C LEU A 171 1.05 6.56 -17.03
N ARG A 172 1.30 5.64 -16.09
CA ARG A 172 0.26 5.19 -15.15
C ARG A 172 -0.14 6.29 -14.16
N PRO A 173 0.80 6.93 -13.41
CA PRO A 173 0.48 8.11 -12.61
C PRO A 173 -0.25 9.22 -13.39
N PHE A 174 0.17 9.49 -14.64
CA PHE A 174 -0.50 10.46 -15.51
C PHE A 174 -1.97 10.10 -15.77
N VAL A 175 -2.24 8.85 -16.17
CA VAL A 175 -3.61 8.39 -16.45
C VAL A 175 -4.46 8.48 -15.18
N VAL A 176 -3.95 8.01 -14.04
CA VAL A 176 -4.67 8.08 -12.75
C VAL A 176 -4.99 9.53 -12.37
N ALA A 177 -4.03 10.44 -12.51
CA ALA A 177 -4.26 11.86 -12.28
C ALA A 177 -5.30 12.47 -13.23
N ARG A 178 -5.40 11.98 -14.47
CA ARG A 178 -6.35 12.49 -15.47
C ARG A 178 -7.78 12.02 -15.24
N ILE A 179 -7.96 10.82 -14.66
CA ILE A 179 -9.27 10.28 -14.28
C ILE A 179 -9.72 10.70 -12.87
N ASN A 180 -8.84 11.30 -12.08
CA ASN A 180 -9.14 11.75 -10.72
C ASN A 180 -10.06 12.99 -10.72
N PRO A 181 -11.33 12.86 -10.26
CA PRO A 181 -12.31 13.96 -10.29
C PRO A 181 -12.01 15.06 -9.26
N ILE A 182 -11.18 14.77 -8.24
CA ILE A 182 -10.87 15.70 -7.16
C ILE A 182 -9.48 16.31 -7.30
N ARG A 183 -8.76 16.07 -8.40
CA ARG A 183 -7.37 16.51 -8.61
C ARG A 183 -7.15 17.99 -8.31
N PHE A 184 -8.10 18.85 -8.68
CA PHE A 184 -8.03 20.30 -8.49
C PHE A 184 -9.04 20.83 -7.45
N SER A 185 -9.74 19.93 -6.75
CA SER A 185 -10.69 20.33 -5.71
C SER A 185 -9.95 20.78 -4.46
N THR A 186 -10.39 21.89 -3.87
CA THR A 186 -9.94 22.39 -2.56
C THR A 186 -10.74 21.80 -1.40
N SER A 187 -11.80 21.01 -1.67
CA SER A 187 -12.55 20.32 -0.61
C SER A 187 -11.63 19.35 0.14
N THR A 188 -11.91 19.21 1.42
CA THR A 188 -11.28 18.26 2.34
C THR A 188 -12.16 17.05 2.61
N GLU A 189 -13.46 17.13 2.29
CA GLU A 189 -14.43 16.07 2.50
C GLU A 189 -14.84 15.45 1.18
N PHE A 190 -14.72 14.13 1.11
CA PHE A 190 -15.11 13.31 -0.04
C PHE A 190 -15.63 11.97 0.43
N ASP A 191 -16.67 11.48 -0.25
CA ASP A 191 -17.09 10.10 -0.13
C ASP A 191 -16.19 9.18 -0.96
N PHE A 192 -15.75 8.07 -0.36
CA PHE A 192 -14.87 7.10 -1.01
C PHE A 192 -15.52 6.54 -2.28
N ASP A 193 -16.77 6.08 -2.17
CA ASP A 193 -17.45 5.36 -3.24
C ASP A 193 -17.77 6.30 -4.41
N ASP A 194 -18.22 7.51 -4.15
CA ASP A 194 -18.47 8.51 -5.18
C ASP A 194 -17.19 8.88 -5.96
N VAL A 195 -16.06 9.12 -5.28
CA VAL A 195 -14.81 9.46 -5.97
C VAL A 195 -14.32 8.29 -6.82
N VAL A 196 -14.31 7.08 -6.26
CA VAL A 196 -13.83 5.87 -6.93
C VAL A 196 -14.73 5.50 -8.12
N ASP A 197 -16.05 5.61 -7.98
CA ASP A 197 -16.99 5.33 -9.06
C ASP A 197 -16.90 6.37 -10.18
N ARG A 198 -16.66 7.64 -9.85
CA ARG A 198 -16.37 8.70 -10.85
C ARG A 198 -15.04 8.46 -11.55
N MET A 199 -14.00 8.00 -10.85
CA MET A 199 -12.74 7.58 -11.48
C MET A 199 -12.95 6.42 -12.45
N LYS A 200 -13.70 5.38 -12.04
CA LYS A 200 -14.02 4.22 -12.89
C LYS A 200 -14.78 4.64 -14.16
N LYS A 201 -15.81 5.48 -14.03
CA LYS A 201 -16.54 6.06 -15.18
C LYS A 201 -15.62 6.88 -16.09
N SER A 202 -14.67 7.62 -15.53
CA SER A 202 -13.73 8.45 -16.29
C SER A 202 -12.69 7.61 -17.04
N ALA A 203 -12.24 6.50 -16.45
CA ALA A 203 -11.37 5.53 -17.11
C ALA A 203 -12.06 4.88 -18.32
N GLY A 204 -13.33 4.46 -18.18
CA GLY A 204 -14.12 3.90 -19.28
C GLY A 204 -14.36 4.87 -20.44
N LYS A 205 -14.34 6.19 -20.19
CA LYS A 205 -14.48 7.24 -21.21
C LYS A 205 -13.14 7.84 -21.68
N PHE A 206 -12.01 7.26 -21.27
CA PHE A 206 -10.71 7.82 -21.54
C PHE A 206 -10.37 7.77 -23.04
N ASN A 207 -10.24 8.93 -23.67
CA ASN A 207 -9.88 9.04 -25.07
C ASN A 207 -8.37 9.26 -25.23
N VAL A 208 -7.66 8.20 -25.60
CA VAL A 208 -6.21 8.25 -25.84
C VAL A 208 -5.83 9.18 -26.99
N GLU A 209 -6.71 9.38 -27.99
CA GLU A 209 -6.40 10.22 -29.15
C GLU A 209 -6.21 11.69 -28.83
N LYS A 210 -6.80 12.14 -27.71
CA LYS A 210 -6.67 13.53 -27.24
C LYS A 210 -5.39 13.78 -26.44
N ILE A 211 -4.58 12.76 -26.17
CA ILE A 211 -3.36 12.88 -25.36
C ILE A 211 -2.17 13.21 -26.26
N ARG A 212 -1.42 14.26 -25.89
CA ARG A 212 -0.16 14.67 -26.51
C ARG A 212 1.04 14.29 -25.65
N GLN A 213 2.21 14.17 -26.25
CA GLN A 213 3.44 13.77 -25.53
C GLN A 213 3.83 14.79 -24.45
N GLU A 214 3.64 16.08 -24.72
CA GLU A 214 3.89 17.19 -23.80
C GLU A 214 3.08 17.08 -22.49
N ASP A 215 1.85 16.54 -22.55
CA ASP A 215 0.97 16.38 -21.38
C ASP A 215 1.57 15.40 -20.37
N VAL A 216 2.28 14.37 -20.85
CA VAL A 216 2.89 13.32 -20.02
C VAL A 216 4.20 13.81 -19.41
N VAL A 217 4.97 14.63 -20.13
CA VAL A 217 6.22 15.22 -19.62
C VAL A 217 5.96 16.17 -18.45
N ARG A 218 4.92 17.00 -18.53
CA ARG A 218 4.50 17.89 -17.43
C ARG A 218 4.08 17.14 -16.17
N ALA A 219 3.71 15.87 -16.27
CA ALA A 219 3.29 15.05 -15.15
C ALA A 219 4.45 14.37 -14.41
N GLY A 220 5.67 14.39 -14.96
CA GLY A 220 6.87 13.80 -14.34
C GLY A 220 7.44 14.60 -13.16
N GLY A 221 6.92 15.81 -12.88
CA GLY A 221 7.52 16.74 -11.92
C GLY A 221 8.89 17.29 -12.39
N PRO A 222 9.44 18.32 -11.72
CA PRO A 222 10.86 18.62 -11.85
C PRO A 222 11.67 17.40 -11.40
N ALA A 223 12.83 17.14 -12.01
CA ALA A 223 13.77 16.16 -11.47
C ALA A 223 14.07 16.53 -10.02
N GLU A 224 13.88 15.59 -9.09
CA GLU A 224 14.34 15.77 -7.71
C GLU A 224 15.85 16.02 -7.78
N THR A 225 16.27 17.23 -7.40
CA THR A 225 17.68 17.52 -7.15
C THR A 225 18.09 16.68 -5.96
N GLU A 226 19.06 15.78 -6.19
CA GLU A 226 19.74 15.07 -5.12
C GLU A 226 20.42 16.11 -4.20
N ASP A 227 19.88 16.29 -3.00
CA ASP A 227 20.59 16.84 -1.84
C ASP A 227 20.81 15.72 -0.82
#